data_AF-A0A6I6AAN1-F1
#
_entry.id   AF-A0A6I6AAN1-F1
#
_cell.length_a   1.000
_cell.length_b   1.000
_cell.length_c   1.000
_cell.angle_alpha   90.00
_cell.angle_beta   90.00
_cell.angle_gamma   90.00
#
_symmetry.space_group_name_H-M   'P 1'
#
loop_
_entity.id
_entity.type
_entity.pdbx_description
1 polymer ?
#
loop_
_entity_poly.entity_id
_entity_poly.type
_entity_poly.pdbx_seq_one_letter_code
_entity_poly.pdbx_strand_id
1 'polypeptide(L)'
;MRETLRRVVAAFCLYAGIALCLTPDRHLLEVEPVNWQQKVGAEQQHSENVKGIMEPYVGHEMLKDVDLASETRGTIAEYIAQETEGRLITVSGADWEGLWNDIAATVTDQAPSEDWAATRGLDYRADAVYLPTTAPLLQQLTRQWPEDSLLAYVRITPEKSGIPPRYLSVYQASPMDLREGAPTHLVYPYRTFGAMLLLAGFLFYILLPHAPPHESGVFYLAQAVGWLPDLLAALGSGCFFAMPFLITADATGGPFDPGWWPLTVVMWFIGAIFASIFIITTWYQTRHLTWDDSGISITTWGFSRRDMRRDELELIDVYVQQMPRWLRVLAWIVSIFNWRATSSAILLEQTDPGFSILLTNGTRFSFTGDGMWGGSSFLAWSDSQGVPVNPGVRPLLESHADYSPSRAGRVVSIIFAVLILIGAGWPLTKFAMASLPQPQPEFRAGSFSEQSDLAPPSPAPQQPAAGQQPVEQPMTEKLPEIPVTPEMLAREREIMKEIGAIRNELKVLQKEIGTISNPNAVAIEKTQQTMKRLAELQKEFEAVRSGKTPVEQSPEPKSPQEN
;
A
#
# COMPACT_ATOMS: atom_id res chain seq x y z
N MET A 1 -9.49 -3.90 37.69
CA MET A 1 -10.45 -4.28 36.62
C MET A 1 -10.62 -3.18 35.59
N ARG A 2 -11.04 -1.98 36.01
CA ARG A 2 -11.37 -0.87 35.10
C ARG A 2 -10.23 -0.50 34.15
N GLU A 3 -9.01 -0.38 34.68
CA GLU A 3 -7.83 -0.02 33.87
C GLU A 3 -7.45 -1.09 32.84
N THR A 4 -7.53 -2.36 33.22
CA THR A 4 -7.32 -3.48 32.30
C THR A 4 -8.35 -3.48 31.19
N LEU A 5 -9.64 -3.34 31.53
CA LEU A 5 -10.73 -3.28 30.55
C LEU A 5 -10.55 -2.09 29.60
N ARG A 6 -10.17 -0.92 30.13
CA ARG A 6 -9.92 0.30 29.36
C ARG A 6 -8.92 0.09 28.25
N ARG A 7 -7.77 -0.50 28.58
CA ARG A 7 -6.69 -0.78 27.61
C ARG A 7 -7.03 -1.89 26.65
N VAL A 8 -7.69 -2.96 27.11
CA VAL A 8 -8.11 -4.07 26.24
C VAL A 8 -9.10 -3.57 25.18
N VAL A 9 -10.09 -2.77 25.58
CA VAL A 9 -11.05 -2.18 24.64
C VAL A 9 -10.35 -1.19 23.71
N ALA A 10 -9.49 -0.31 24.23
CA ALA A 10 -8.74 0.63 23.40
C ALA A 10 -7.84 -0.08 22.38
N ALA A 11 -7.13 -1.13 22.79
CA ALA A 11 -6.28 -1.93 21.90
C ALA A 11 -7.11 -2.68 20.85
N PHE A 12 -8.24 -3.27 21.24
CA PHE A 12 -9.16 -3.91 20.29
C PHE A 12 -9.66 -2.90 19.24
N CYS A 13 -10.15 -1.74 19.68
CA CYS A 13 -10.60 -0.68 18.79
C CYS A 13 -9.47 -0.17 17.88
N LEU A 14 -8.24 -0.06 18.39
CA LEU A 14 -7.07 0.33 17.62
C LEU A 14 -6.78 -0.66 16.48
N TYR A 15 -6.62 -1.95 16.79
CA TYR A 15 -6.25 -2.94 15.77
C TYR A 15 -7.38 -3.24 14.80
N ALA A 16 -8.61 -3.42 15.30
CA ALA A 16 -9.77 -3.62 14.43
C ALA A 16 -10.04 -2.38 13.57
N GLY A 17 -9.89 -1.18 14.14
CA GLY A 17 -10.05 0.08 13.42
C GLY A 17 -9.03 0.24 12.29
N ILE A 18 -7.75 -0.03 12.56
CA ILE A 18 -6.68 -0.01 11.54
C ILE A 18 -6.96 -1.04 10.45
N ALA A 19 -7.30 -2.28 10.82
CA ALA A 19 -7.58 -3.34 9.86
C ALA A 19 -8.74 -2.95 8.92
N LEU A 20 -9.86 -2.44 9.46
CA LEU A 20 -11.00 -1.98 8.66
C LEU A 20 -10.64 -0.77 7.78
N CYS A 21 -9.78 0.13 8.25
CA CYS A 21 -9.33 1.30 7.49
C CYS A 21 -8.43 0.95 6.29
N LEU A 22 -7.65 -0.12 6.40
CA LEU A 22 -6.56 -0.42 5.46
C LEU A 22 -6.79 -1.70 4.64
N THR A 23 -7.90 -2.41 4.85
CA THR A 23 -8.23 -3.57 4.03
C THR A 23 -8.85 -3.10 2.72
N PRO A 24 -8.16 -3.23 1.57
CA PRO A 24 -8.72 -2.85 0.29
C PRO A 24 -9.72 -3.89 -0.20
N ASP A 25 -10.72 -3.45 -0.96
CA ASP A 25 -11.52 -4.32 -1.80
C ASP A 25 -10.72 -4.71 -3.05
N ARG A 26 -10.59 -6.03 -3.28
CA ARG A 26 -9.85 -6.60 -4.42
C ARG A 26 -10.76 -6.95 -5.58
N HIS A 27 -12.06 -6.72 -5.43
CA HIS A 27 -13.09 -7.19 -6.34
C HIS A 27 -13.69 -6.03 -7.13
N LEU A 28 -12.84 -5.12 -7.62
CA LEU A 28 -13.23 -4.00 -8.45
C LEU A 28 -12.76 -4.23 -9.90
N LEU A 29 -13.63 -3.91 -10.85
CA LEU A 29 -13.35 -3.87 -12.28
C LEU A 29 -13.33 -2.42 -12.73
N GLU A 30 -12.30 -2.08 -13.48
CA GLU A 30 -12.23 -0.83 -14.23
C GLU A 30 -12.96 -1.04 -15.56
N VAL A 31 -13.97 -0.21 -15.82
CA VAL A 31 -14.81 -0.32 -17.02
C VAL A 31 -14.81 1.00 -17.77
N GLU A 32 -14.44 0.95 -19.04
CA GLU A 32 -14.35 2.12 -19.91
C GLU A 32 -15.13 1.87 -21.23
N PRO A 33 -15.82 2.88 -21.78
CA PRO A 33 -16.43 2.78 -23.10
C PRO A 33 -15.36 2.90 -24.20
N VAL A 34 -15.27 1.91 -25.06
CA VAL A 34 -14.25 1.90 -26.13
C VAL A 34 -14.80 2.56 -27.39
N ASN A 35 -14.18 3.67 -27.79
CA ASN A 35 -14.35 4.26 -29.11
C ASN A 35 -13.19 3.83 -30.03
N TRP A 36 -13.42 2.80 -30.84
CA TRP A 36 -12.42 2.26 -31.75
C TRP A 36 -11.92 3.26 -32.79
N GLN A 37 -12.75 4.19 -33.26
CA GLN A 37 -12.32 5.23 -34.21
C GLN A 37 -11.32 6.18 -33.56
N GLN A 38 -11.60 6.60 -32.33
CA GLN A 38 -10.72 7.45 -31.56
C GLN A 38 -9.41 6.74 -31.20
N LYS A 39 -9.47 5.46 -30.80
CA LYS A 39 -8.28 4.67 -30.45
C LYS A 39 -7.35 4.50 -31.67
N VAL A 40 -7.90 4.11 -32.82
CA VAL A 40 -7.13 3.99 -34.07
C VAL A 40 -6.51 5.33 -34.47
N GLY A 41 -7.28 6.42 -34.39
CA GLY A 41 -6.76 7.77 -34.71
C GLY A 41 -5.65 8.21 -33.76
N ALA A 42 -5.78 7.93 -32.46
CA ALA A 42 -4.76 8.25 -31.46
C ALA A 42 -3.46 7.45 -31.68
N GLU A 43 -3.56 6.16 -32.02
CA GLU A 43 -2.38 5.32 -32.33
C GLU A 43 -1.70 5.77 -33.63
N GLN A 44 -2.46 6.13 -34.65
CA GLN A 44 -1.91 6.69 -35.89
C GLN A 44 -1.17 8.02 -35.61
N GLN A 45 -1.76 8.92 -34.83
CA GLN A 45 -1.11 10.17 -34.45
C GLN A 45 0.13 9.94 -33.57
N HIS A 46 0.08 8.95 -32.66
CA HIS A 46 1.24 8.58 -31.85
C HIS A 46 2.39 8.06 -32.73
N SER A 47 2.07 7.19 -33.70
CA SER A 47 3.02 6.69 -34.69
C SER A 47 3.66 7.82 -35.50
N GLU A 48 2.88 8.80 -35.95
CA GLU A 48 3.39 10.01 -36.64
C GLU A 48 4.29 10.86 -35.73
N ASN A 49 3.89 11.06 -34.47
CA ASN A 49 4.69 11.81 -33.49
C ASN A 49 6.04 11.12 -33.21
N VAL A 50 6.04 9.80 -33.01
CA VAL A 50 7.27 9.02 -32.82
C VAL A 50 8.16 9.11 -34.05
N LYS A 51 7.57 9.03 -35.25
CA LYS A 51 8.31 9.21 -36.50
C LYS A 51 8.96 10.59 -36.58
N GLY A 52 8.24 11.66 -36.25
CA GLY A 52 8.77 13.03 -36.20
C GLY A 52 9.88 13.22 -35.15
N ILE A 53 9.80 12.53 -34.02
CA ILE A 53 10.85 12.55 -32.99
C ILE A 53 12.10 11.79 -33.46
N MET A 54 11.93 10.66 -34.17
CA MET A 54 13.05 9.84 -34.66
C MET A 54 13.74 10.42 -35.90
N GLU A 55 13.01 11.22 -36.69
CA GLU A 55 13.47 11.79 -37.96
C GLU A 55 14.82 12.54 -37.89
N PRO A 56 15.08 13.41 -36.90
CA PRO A 56 16.36 14.08 -36.76
C PRO A 56 17.54 13.14 -36.45
N TYR A 57 17.27 11.96 -35.88
CA TYR A 57 18.31 11.03 -35.40
C TYR A 57 18.66 9.95 -36.41
N VAL A 58 17.65 9.41 -37.11
CA VAL A 58 17.80 8.28 -38.04
C VAL A 58 17.85 8.76 -39.49
N GLY A 59 17.42 9.99 -39.76
CA GLY A 59 17.34 10.58 -41.10
C GLY A 59 16.03 10.22 -41.81
N HIS A 60 15.49 11.19 -42.55
CA HIS A 60 14.20 11.06 -43.23
C HIS A 60 14.12 9.85 -44.19
N GLU A 61 15.20 9.54 -44.91
CA GLU A 61 15.21 8.42 -45.87
C GLU A 61 15.07 7.05 -45.19
N MET A 62 15.63 6.86 -44.00
CA MET A 62 15.53 5.60 -43.26
C MET A 62 14.13 5.39 -42.66
N LEU A 63 13.40 6.47 -42.39
CA LEU A 63 12.06 6.41 -41.79
C LEU A 63 10.94 6.47 -42.82
N LYS A 64 11.24 6.83 -44.07
CA LYS A 64 10.24 6.96 -45.14
C LYS A 64 9.42 5.69 -45.34
N ASP A 65 10.09 4.53 -45.27
CA ASP A 65 9.49 3.21 -45.48
C ASP A 65 9.12 2.49 -44.17
N VAL A 66 9.47 3.07 -43.01
CA VAL A 66 9.08 2.54 -41.70
C VAL A 66 7.67 3.02 -41.38
N ASP A 67 6.74 2.08 -41.39
CA ASP A 67 5.35 2.28 -41.03
C ASP A 67 5.08 1.72 -39.63
N LEU A 68 5.30 2.57 -38.62
CA LEU A 68 5.01 2.26 -37.22
C LEU A 68 3.50 2.10 -36.97
N ALA A 69 2.64 2.47 -37.94
CA ALA A 69 1.19 2.30 -37.91
C ALA A 69 0.71 1.14 -38.79
N SER A 70 1.61 0.26 -39.27
CA SER A 70 1.21 -0.86 -40.15
C SER A 70 0.14 -1.77 -39.55
N GLU A 71 0.11 -1.92 -38.22
CA GLU A 71 -0.93 -2.67 -37.49
C GLU A 71 -2.29 -1.94 -37.39
N THR A 72 -2.31 -0.62 -37.59
CA THR A 72 -3.55 0.20 -37.61
C THR A 72 -4.04 0.50 -39.03
N ARG A 73 -3.29 0.09 -40.06
CA ARG A 73 -3.69 0.20 -41.47
C ARG A 73 -4.44 -1.05 -41.92
N GLY A 74 -5.73 -1.06 -41.62
CA GLY A 74 -6.72 -2.02 -42.07
C GLY A 74 -8.12 -1.40 -42.00
N THR A 75 -9.14 -2.19 -42.31
CA THR A 75 -10.51 -1.80 -41.93
C THR A 75 -10.63 -1.78 -40.40
N ILE A 76 -11.46 -0.90 -39.84
CA ILE A 76 -11.69 -0.85 -38.38
C ILE A 76 -12.07 -2.24 -37.83
N ALA A 77 -12.76 -3.06 -38.64
CA ALA A 77 -13.13 -4.42 -38.26
C ALA A 77 -11.92 -5.35 -38.08
N GLU A 78 -10.87 -5.22 -38.91
CA GLU A 78 -9.64 -6.01 -38.78
C GLU A 78 -8.87 -5.61 -37.53
N TYR A 79 -8.76 -4.30 -37.26
CA TYR A 79 -8.12 -3.80 -36.04
C TYR A 79 -8.85 -4.28 -34.78
N ILE A 80 -10.19 -4.21 -34.76
CA ILE A 80 -10.98 -4.75 -33.64
C ILE A 80 -10.74 -6.26 -33.49
N ALA A 81 -10.73 -7.03 -34.58
CA ALA A 81 -10.52 -8.47 -34.52
C ALA A 81 -9.14 -8.83 -33.95
N GLN A 82 -8.09 -8.11 -34.36
CA GLN A 82 -6.73 -8.28 -33.86
C GLN A 82 -6.61 -7.88 -32.39
N GLU A 83 -7.10 -6.70 -32.01
CA GLU A 83 -6.98 -6.20 -30.64
C GLU A 83 -7.82 -7.02 -29.65
N THR A 84 -8.97 -7.54 -30.07
CA THR A 84 -9.85 -8.32 -29.21
C THR A 84 -9.59 -9.84 -29.25
N GLU A 85 -8.59 -10.29 -30.01
CA GLU A 85 -8.29 -11.72 -30.20
C GLU A 85 -8.07 -12.42 -28.85
N GLY A 86 -8.82 -13.50 -28.62
CA GLY A 86 -8.78 -14.29 -27.38
C GLY A 86 -9.35 -13.59 -26.13
N ARG A 87 -9.85 -12.35 -26.24
CA ARG A 87 -10.31 -11.52 -25.11
C ARG A 87 -11.74 -10.99 -25.25
N LEU A 88 -12.43 -11.34 -26.34
CA LEU A 88 -13.76 -10.84 -26.66
C LEU A 88 -14.89 -11.67 -26.01
N ILE A 89 -15.71 -11.01 -25.21
CA ILE A 89 -16.94 -11.54 -24.63
C ILE A 89 -18.13 -10.89 -25.36
N THR A 90 -19.06 -11.69 -25.87
CA THR A 90 -20.24 -11.17 -26.60
C THR A 90 -21.47 -11.25 -25.72
N VAL A 91 -22.15 -10.11 -25.55
CA VAL A 91 -23.38 -9.98 -24.74
C VAL A 91 -24.47 -9.26 -25.52
N SER A 92 -25.72 -9.43 -25.09
CA SER A 92 -26.90 -8.79 -25.68
C SER A 92 -27.95 -8.53 -24.59
N GLY A 93 -28.82 -7.56 -24.83
CA GLY A 93 -30.00 -7.30 -24.00
C GLY A 93 -30.07 -5.86 -23.49
N ALA A 94 -31.29 -5.41 -23.18
CA ALA A 94 -31.55 -4.04 -22.74
C ALA A 94 -30.76 -3.61 -21.48
N ASP A 95 -30.40 -4.55 -20.60
CA ASP A 95 -29.62 -4.24 -19.40
C ASP A 95 -28.16 -3.87 -19.75
N TRP A 96 -27.55 -4.56 -20.72
CA TRP A 96 -26.21 -4.25 -21.21
C TRP A 96 -26.17 -2.95 -22.01
N GLU A 97 -27.20 -2.70 -22.81
CA GLU A 97 -27.34 -1.42 -23.54
C GLU A 97 -27.47 -0.24 -22.57
N GLY A 98 -28.27 -0.40 -21.52
CA GLY A 98 -28.41 0.60 -20.45
C GLY A 98 -27.11 0.82 -19.66
N LEU A 99 -26.42 -0.25 -19.27
CA LEU A 99 -25.11 -0.18 -18.60
C LEU A 99 -24.10 0.64 -19.40
N TRP A 100 -24.01 0.40 -20.71
CA TRP A 100 -23.11 1.17 -21.58
C TRP A 100 -23.48 2.66 -21.59
N ASN A 101 -24.77 2.99 -21.70
CA ASN A 101 -25.23 4.38 -21.69
C ASN A 101 -24.90 5.07 -20.37
N ASP A 102 -25.11 4.40 -19.23
CA ASP A 102 -24.83 4.96 -17.91
C ASP A 102 -23.32 5.18 -17.69
N ILE A 103 -22.47 4.25 -18.14
CA ILE A 103 -21.00 4.41 -18.14
C ILE A 103 -20.61 5.58 -19.04
N ALA A 104 -21.07 5.61 -20.29
CA ALA A 104 -20.74 6.66 -21.26
C ALA A 104 -21.17 8.06 -20.75
N ALA A 105 -22.34 8.15 -20.12
CA ALA A 105 -22.81 9.39 -19.51
C ALA A 105 -21.95 9.78 -18.30
N THR A 106 -21.53 8.82 -17.48
CA THR A 106 -20.68 9.08 -16.30
C THR A 106 -19.30 9.62 -16.68
N VAL A 107 -18.64 9.02 -17.67
CA VAL A 107 -17.29 9.45 -18.09
C VAL A 107 -17.30 10.81 -18.81
N THR A 108 -18.44 11.23 -19.36
CA THR A 108 -18.65 12.52 -20.03
C THR A 108 -19.23 13.62 -19.14
N ASP A 109 -19.11 13.48 -17.80
CA ASP A 109 -19.63 14.46 -16.82
C ASP A 109 -21.15 14.63 -16.81
N GLN A 110 -21.90 13.68 -17.39
CA GLN A 110 -23.36 13.66 -17.46
C GLN A 110 -23.94 12.47 -16.68
N ALA A 111 -23.34 12.15 -15.52
CA ALA A 111 -23.71 10.98 -14.73
C ALA A 111 -25.23 10.93 -14.44
N PRO A 112 -25.89 9.78 -14.63
CA PRO A 112 -27.34 9.66 -14.52
C PRO A 112 -27.88 9.76 -13.08
N SER A 113 -26.98 9.72 -12.08
CA SER A 113 -27.27 9.90 -10.65
C SER A 113 -25.97 10.21 -9.87
N GLU A 114 -26.09 10.65 -8.62
CA GLU A 114 -24.94 10.86 -7.72
C GLU A 114 -24.16 9.56 -7.45
N ASP A 115 -24.85 8.42 -7.37
CA ASP A 115 -24.22 7.11 -7.15
C ASP A 115 -23.31 6.73 -8.32
N TRP A 116 -23.77 6.98 -9.55
CA TRP A 116 -22.95 6.80 -10.76
C TRP A 116 -21.77 7.77 -10.79
N ALA A 117 -21.97 9.04 -10.42
CA ALA A 117 -20.88 10.00 -10.33
C ALA A 117 -19.80 9.57 -9.30
N ALA A 118 -20.21 8.93 -8.21
CA ALA A 118 -19.31 8.42 -7.17
C ALA A 118 -18.43 7.26 -7.66
N THR A 119 -18.83 6.54 -8.71
CA THR A 119 -18.04 5.42 -9.27
C THR A 119 -16.98 5.82 -10.29
N ARG A 120 -16.97 7.07 -10.74
CA ARG A 120 -16.02 7.57 -11.76
C ARG A 120 -14.59 7.57 -11.25
N GLY A 121 -13.64 7.20 -12.10
CA GLY A 121 -12.23 7.30 -11.81
C GLY A 121 -11.76 8.74 -11.57
N LEU A 122 -10.62 8.88 -10.91
CA LEU A 122 -10.00 10.14 -10.50
C LEU A 122 -8.91 10.57 -11.50
N ASP A 123 -8.70 11.87 -11.60
CA ASP A 123 -7.62 12.52 -12.34
C ASP A 123 -7.43 11.97 -13.77
N TYR A 124 -6.33 11.22 -13.99
CA TYR A 124 -5.95 10.70 -15.29
C TYR A 124 -6.72 9.45 -15.73
N ARG A 125 -7.60 8.92 -14.86
CA ARG A 125 -8.53 7.79 -15.11
C ARG A 125 -10.00 8.22 -15.12
N ALA A 126 -10.28 9.50 -15.35
CA ALA A 126 -11.65 10.04 -15.38
C ALA A 126 -12.52 9.51 -16.54
N ASP A 127 -11.89 8.83 -17.50
CA ASP A 127 -12.47 8.10 -18.62
C ASP A 127 -12.97 6.69 -18.25
N ALA A 128 -12.72 6.23 -17.02
CA ALA A 128 -13.16 4.93 -16.53
C ALA A 128 -14.15 5.03 -15.35
N VAL A 129 -14.86 3.94 -15.12
CA VAL A 129 -15.76 3.74 -13.97
C VAL A 129 -15.34 2.47 -13.23
N TYR A 130 -15.34 2.51 -11.90
CA TYR A 130 -15.00 1.35 -11.06
C TYR A 130 -16.26 0.69 -10.51
N LEU A 131 -16.45 -0.59 -10.83
CA LEU A 131 -17.63 -1.36 -10.45
C LEU A 131 -17.23 -2.65 -9.72
N PRO A 132 -17.96 -3.07 -8.68
CA PRO A 132 -17.67 -4.31 -7.97
C PRO A 132 -18.01 -5.53 -8.84
N THR A 133 -17.17 -6.57 -8.81
CA THR A 133 -17.41 -7.84 -9.54
C THR A 133 -18.69 -8.53 -9.09
N THR A 134 -19.17 -8.22 -7.88
CA THR A 134 -20.44 -8.73 -7.34
C THR A 134 -21.67 -8.12 -7.98
N ALA A 135 -21.54 -7.07 -8.81
CA ALA A 135 -22.67 -6.46 -9.51
C ALA A 135 -23.37 -7.51 -10.42
N PRO A 136 -24.71 -7.59 -10.43
CA PRO A 136 -25.44 -8.68 -11.09
C PRO A 136 -25.07 -8.91 -12.56
N LEU A 137 -24.86 -7.84 -13.33
CA LEU A 137 -24.46 -7.93 -14.74
C LEU A 137 -23.01 -8.39 -14.91
N LEU A 138 -22.10 -7.94 -14.04
CA LEU A 138 -20.68 -8.25 -14.12
C LEU A 138 -20.34 -9.67 -13.66
N GLN A 139 -21.18 -10.29 -12.81
CA GLN A 139 -21.02 -11.70 -12.44
C GLN A 139 -21.07 -12.65 -13.66
N GLN A 140 -21.77 -12.27 -14.73
CA GLN A 140 -21.80 -13.03 -15.97
C GLN A 140 -20.42 -13.02 -16.66
N LEU A 141 -19.71 -11.89 -16.61
CA LEU A 141 -18.37 -11.75 -17.17
C LEU A 141 -17.35 -12.60 -16.42
N THR A 142 -17.45 -12.69 -15.10
CA THR A 142 -16.50 -13.48 -14.29
C THR A 142 -16.47 -14.97 -14.69
N ARG A 143 -17.59 -15.50 -15.21
CA ARG A 143 -17.66 -16.89 -15.69
C ARG A 143 -17.08 -17.11 -17.08
N GLN A 144 -17.05 -16.05 -17.89
CA GLN A 144 -16.57 -16.07 -19.28
C GLN A 144 -15.20 -15.38 -19.42
N TRP A 145 -14.54 -15.13 -18.29
CA TRP A 145 -13.30 -14.37 -18.25
C TRP A 145 -12.19 -15.14 -18.97
N PRO A 146 -11.41 -14.48 -19.86
CA PRO A 146 -10.31 -15.14 -20.56
C PRO A 146 -9.24 -15.66 -19.59
N GLU A 147 -8.74 -16.87 -19.81
CA GLU A 147 -7.63 -17.41 -19.03
C GLU A 147 -6.39 -16.51 -19.17
N ASP A 148 -5.70 -16.26 -18.06
CA ASP A 148 -4.46 -15.48 -17.97
C ASP A 148 -4.52 -14.03 -18.51
N SER A 149 -5.72 -13.45 -18.68
CA SER A 149 -5.87 -12.06 -19.10
C SER A 149 -6.37 -11.15 -17.99
N LEU A 150 -5.74 -9.98 -17.84
CA LEU A 150 -6.23 -8.89 -16.99
C LEU A 150 -7.27 -8.02 -17.71
N LEU A 151 -7.43 -8.17 -19.03
CA LEU A 151 -8.27 -7.31 -19.86
C LEU A 151 -9.22 -8.15 -20.70
N ALA A 152 -10.52 -7.85 -20.60
CA ALA A 152 -11.54 -8.40 -21.48
C ALA A 152 -12.24 -7.27 -22.24
N TYR A 153 -12.66 -7.55 -23.46
CA TYR A 153 -13.51 -6.66 -24.25
C TYR A 153 -14.92 -7.21 -24.28
N VAL A 154 -15.91 -6.38 -23.94
CA VAL A 154 -17.32 -6.76 -23.98
C VAL A 154 -17.96 -6.11 -25.20
N ARG A 155 -18.36 -6.94 -26.17
CA ARG A 155 -19.12 -6.51 -27.34
C ARG A 155 -20.61 -6.62 -27.03
N ILE A 156 -21.30 -5.49 -27.04
CA ILE A 156 -22.73 -5.39 -26.79
C ILE A 156 -23.44 -5.32 -28.15
N THR A 157 -24.17 -6.39 -28.47
CA THR A 157 -24.97 -6.46 -29.70
C THR A 157 -26.36 -5.91 -29.41
N PRO A 158 -26.80 -4.84 -30.10
CA PRO A 158 -28.10 -4.23 -29.84
C PRO A 158 -29.26 -5.14 -30.25
N GLU A 159 -30.37 -5.08 -29.51
CA GLU A 159 -31.61 -5.79 -29.87
C GLU A 159 -32.26 -5.22 -31.15
N LYS A 160 -32.09 -3.92 -31.40
CA LYS A 160 -32.62 -3.26 -32.59
C LYS A 160 -31.67 -3.41 -33.77
N SER A 161 -32.13 -4.09 -34.82
CA SER A 161 -31.39 -4.26 -36.07
C SER A 161 -31.17 -2.91 -36.77
N GLY A 162 -29.94 -2.41 -36.78
CA GLY A 162 -29.55 -1.18 -37.48
C GLY A 162 -28.53 -0.32 -36.75
N ILE A 163 -28.38 -0.50 -35.43
CA ILE A 163 -27.38 0.20 -34.62
C ILE A 163 -26.08 -0.61 -34.62
N PRO A 164 -24.90 0.01 -34.81
CA PRO A 164 -23.62 -0.71 -34.72
C PRO A 164 -23.37 -1.24 -33.30
N PRO A 165 -22.65 -2.36 -33.15
CA PRO A 165 -22.29 -2.87 -31.83
C PRO A 165 -21.39 -1.89 -31.09
N ARG A 166 -21.58 -1.78 -29.77
CA ARG A 166 -20.75 -0.97 -28.88
C ARG A 166 -19.84 -1.85 -28.04
N TYR A 167 -18.76 -1.28 -27.53
CA TYR A 167 -17.73 -2.02 -26.81
C TYR A 167 -17.41 -1.38 -25.47
N LEU A 168 -17.12 -2.24 -24.48
CA LEU A 168 -16.52 -1.86 -23.20
C LEU A 168 -15.17 -2.56 -23.06
N SER A 169 -14.17 -1.87 -22.54
CA SER A 169 -12.96 -2.46 -21.97
C SER A 169 -13.25 -2.74 -20.50
N VAL A 170 -12.98 -3.96 -20.06
CA VAL A 170 -13.14 -4.38 -18.67
C VAL A 170 -11.78 -4.89 -18.20
N TYR A 171 -11.16 -4.11 -17.32
CA TYR A 171 -9.83 -4.40 -16.79
C TYR A 171 -9.91 -4.81 -15.32
N GLN A 172 -9.24 -5.91 -14.99
CA GLN A 172 -9.06 -6.33 -13.61
C GLN A 172 -7.92 -5.49 -13.00
N ALA A 173 -8.31 -4.39 -12.38
CA ALA A 173 -7.38 -3.40 -11.85
C ALA A 173 -6.46 -4.01 -10.78
N SER A 174 -5.15 -3.72 -10.90
CA SER A 174 -4.20 -4.07 -9.86
C SER A 174 -4.41 -3.20 -8.61
N PRO A 175 -3.91 -3.61 -7.42
CA PRO A 175 -3.99 -2.77 -6.22
C PRO A 175 -3.40 -1.37 -6.40
N MET A 176 -2.34 -1.24 -7.21
CA MET A 176 -1.73 0.05 -7.54
C MET A 176 -2.67 0.90 -8.41
N ASP A 177 -3.25 0.31 -9.46
CA ASP A 177 -4.20 1.01 -10.35
C ASP A 177 -5.42 1.50 -9.58
N LEU A 178 -5.95 0.67 -8.67
CA LEU A 178 -7.06 1.05 -7.81
C LEU A 178 -6.71 2.22 -6.88
N ARG A 179 -5.49 2.27 -6.34
CA ARG A 179 -5.09 3.36 -5.45
C ARG A 179 -5.01 4.71 -6.17
N GLU A 180 -4.54 4.72 -7.41
CA GLU A 180 -4.31 5.94 -8.18
C GLU A 180 -5.55 6.40 -8.95
N GLY A 181 -6.33 5.45 -9.48
CA GLY A 181 -7.47 5.74 -10.34
C GLY A 181 -8.83 5.63 -9.66
N ALA A 182 -9.01 4.77 -8.66
CA ALA A 182 -10.33 4.48 -8.14
C ALA A 182 -10.75 5.38 -6.96
N PRO A 183 -12.04 5.73 -6.85
CA PRO A 183 -12.57 6.42 -5.68
C PRO A 183 -12.26 5.69 -4.37
N THR A 184 -11.75 6.43 -3.39
CA THR A 184 -11.26 5.85 -2.12
C THR A 184 -12.33 5.06 -1.36
N HIS A 185 -13.61 5.43 -1.46
CA HIS A 185 -14.71 4.74 -0.80
C HIS A 185 -15.02 3.37 -1.42
N LEU A 186 -14.71 3.17 -2.71
CA LEU A 186 -14.80 1.86 -3.36
C LEU A 186 -13.61 0.99 -2.99
N VAL A 187 -12.40 1.56 -3.01
CA VAL A 187 -11.18 0.82 -2.66
C VAL A 187 -11.18 0.40 -1.20
N TYR A 188 -11.69 1.24 -0.28
CA TYR A 188 -11.69 0.96 1.16
C TYR A 188 -13.10 1.09 1.74
N PRO A 189 -14.01 0.13 1.49
CA PRO A 189 -15.43 0.25 1.84
C PRO A 189 -15.68 0.29 3.35
N TYR A 190 -14.78 -0.31 4.14
CA TYR A 190 -14.91 -0.36 5.61
C TYR A 190 -14.21 0.80 6.33
N ARG A 191 -13.64 1.75 5.58
CA ARG A 191 -12.77 2.79 6.16
C ARG A 191 -13.50 3.69 7.13
N THR A 192 -14.76 4.01 6.85
CA THR A 192 -15.58 4.81 7.75
C THR A 192 -15.85 4.10 9.07
N PHE A 193 -16.20 2.81 9.02
CA PHE A 193 -16.40 1.99 10.23
C PHE A 193 -15.10 1.86 11.03
N GLY A 194 -13.96 1.68 10.35
CA GLY A 194 -12.64 1.67 10.97
C GLY A 194 -12.33 2.99 11.69
N ALA A 195 -12.55 4.13 11.02
CA ALA A 195 -12.33 5.46 11.61
C ALA A 195 -13.26 5.72 12.81
N MET A 196 -14.54 5.32 12.71
CA MET A 196 -15.49 5.40 13.82
C MET A 196 -15.04 4.53 15.00
N LEU A 197 -14.51 3.33 14.73
CA LEU A 197 -14.03 2.42 15.77
C LEU A 197 -12.78 2.96 16.47
N LEU A 198 -11.84 3.56 15.72
CA LEU A 198 -10.68 4.26 16.28
C LEU A 198 -11.12 5.43 17.19
N LEU A 199 -12.05 6.25 16.71
CA LEU A 199 -12.59 7.37 17.48
C LEU A 199 -13.32 6.87 18.74
N ALA A 200 -14.13 5.83 18.62
CA ALA A 200 -14.82 5.22 19.74
C ALA A 200 -13.84 4.67 20.79
N GLY A 201 -12.77 3.98 20.37
CA GLY A 201 -11.72 3.48 21.27
C GLY A 201 -11.00 4.61 22.01
N PHE A 202 -10.67 5.69 21.30
CA PHE A 202 -10.05 6.89 21.87
C PHE A 202 -10.96 7.58 22.89
N LEU A 203 -12.23 7.81 22.51
CA LEU A 203 -13.23 8.40 23.40
C LEU A 203 -13.47 7.52 24.62
N PHE A 204 -13.58 6.20 24.45
CA PHE A 204 -13.72 5.25 25.55
C PHE A 204 -12.55 5.33 26.52
N TYR A 205 -11.31 5.42 26.00
CA TYR A 205 -10.11 5.52 26.83
C TYR A 205 -10.06 6.82 27.66
N ILE A 206 -10.52 7.94 27.12
CA ILE A 206 -10.54 9.25 27.79
C ILE A 206 -11.73 9.38 28.75
N LEU A 207 -12.92 9.02 28.28
CA LEU A 207 -14.17 9.25 29.00
C LEU A 207 -14.36 8.27 30.16
N LEU A 208 -13.76 7.09 30.12
CA LEU A 208 -13.84 6.15 31.23
C LEU A 208 -13.03 6.69 32.43
N PRO A 209 -13.68 7.06 33.55
CA PRO A 209 -12.99 7.69 34.66
C PRO A 209 -11.90 6.78 35.23
N HIS A 210 -10.75 7.37 35.57
CA HIS A 210 -9.73 6.66 36.33
C HIS A 210 -10.25 6.40 37.75
N ALA A 211 -9.83 5.29 38.35
CA ALA A 211 -10.08 5.09 39.78
C ALA A 211 -9.32 6.17 40.57
N PRO A 212 -9.98 6.93 41.46
CA PRO A 212 -9.27 7.88 42.31
C PRO A 212 -8.30 7.11 43.23
N PRO A 213 -7.09 7.64 43.48
CA PRO A 213 -6.20 7.07 44.48
C PRO A 213 -6.87 7.14 45.86
N HIS A 214 -6.71 6.09 46.69
CA HIS A 214 -7.17 6.13 48.08
C HIS A 214 -6.27 7.06 48.90
N GLU A 215 -6.85 7.76 49.88
CA GLU A 215 -6.11 8.69 50.75
C GLU A 215 -5.02 7.99 51.60
N SER A 216 -5.23 6.71 51.93
CA SER A 216 -4.30 5.86 52.68
C SER A 216 -3.69 4.75 51.82
N GLY A 217 -3.03 5.14 50.72
CA GLY A 217 -2.30 4.18 49.90
C GLY A 217 -1.09 4.72 49.17
N VAL A 218 -0.14 3.82 48.90
CA VAL A 218 1.01 4.02 48.02
C VAL A 218 0.65 3.49 46.64
N PHE A 219 0.73 4.37 45.64
CA PHE A 219 0.39 4.08 44.25
C PHE A 219 1.48 4.61 43.32
N TYR A 220 1.69 3.93 42.21
CA TYR A 220 2.49 4.49 41.11
C TYR A 220 1.74 5.66 40.44
N LEU A 221 2.42 6.80 40.25
CA LEU A 221 1.83 7.97 39.61
C LEU A 221 1.27 7.65 38.22
N ALA A 222 0.04 8.12 37.96
CA ALA A 222 -0.65 7.96 36.68
C ALA A 222 0.03 8.70 35.51
N GLN A 223 1.06 9.52 35.74
CA GLN A 223 1.84 10.12 34.64
C GLN A 223 3.03 9.24 34.23
N ALA A 224 3.73 8.64 35.20
CA ALA A 224 4.80 7.68 34.95
C ALA A 224 4.27 6.34 34.41
N VAL A 225 3.03 5.98 34.75
CA VAL A 225 2.42 4.69 34.40
C VAL A 225 1.05 4.83 33.69
N GLY A 226 0.66 6.02 33.25
CA GLY A 226 -0.65 6.22 32.59
C GLY A 226 -0.54 6.58 31.12
N TRP A 227 -1.13 7.72 30.75
CA TRP A 227 -1.52 7.97 29.35
C TRP A 227 -0.35 8.09 28.38
N LEU A 228 0.84 8.53 28.83
CA LEU A 228 1.99 8.74 27.95
C LEU A 228 2.63 7.42 27.47
N PRO A 229 2.98 6.48 28.36
CA PRO A 229 3.33 5.11 27.95
C PRO A 229 2.26 4.44 27.10
N ASP A 230 0.97 4.62 27.44
CA ASP A 230 -0.14 4.06 26.67
C ASP A 230 -0.25 4.68 25.26
N LEU A 231 0.04 5.98 25.11
CA LEU A 231 0.11 6.64 23.80
C LEU A 231 1.29 6.11 22.97
N LEU A 232 2.47 5.94 23.58
CA LEU A 232 3.62 5.34 22.93
C LEU A 232 3.32 3.90 22.47
N ALA A 233 2.64 3.13 23.33
CA ALA A 233 2.18 1.77 23.01
C ALA A 233 1.20 1.77 21.84
N ALA A 234 0.21 2.68 21.85
CA ALA A 234 -0.80 2.80 20.80
C ALA A 234 -0.16 3.20 19.46
N LEU A 235 0.68 4.24 19.45
CA LEU A 235 1.34 4.71 18.23
C LEU A 235 2.33 3.67 17.70
N GLY A 236 3.22 3.16 18.55
CA GLY A 236 4.20 2.17 18.14
C GLY A 236 3.53 0.89 17.62
N SER A 237 2.64 0.29 18.40
CA SER A 237 1.98 -0.95 17.99
C SER A 237 1.03 -0.74 16.81
N GLY A 238 0.30 0.37 16.75
CA GLY A 238 -0.58 0.72 15.64
C GLY A 238 0.18 0.92 14.33
N CYS A 239 1.29 1.67 14.36
CA CYS A 239 2.14 1.87 13.18
C CYS A 239 2.68 0.54 12.64
N PHE A 240 3.31 -0.28 13.50
CA PHE A 240 3.86 -1.57 13.07
C PHE A 240 2.80 -2.59 12.67
N PHE A 241 1.59 -2.49 13.23
CA PHE A 241 0.44 -3.29 12.80
C PHE A 241 -0.08 -2.85 11.42
N ALA A 242 -0.13 -1.55 11.14
CA ALA A 242 -0.57 -0.97 9.88
C ALA A 242 0.41 -1.19 8.72
N MET A 243 1.71 -1.18 8.99
CA MET A 243 2.77 -1.20 7.97
C MET A 243 2.63 -2.33 6.94
N PRO A 244 2.37 -3.59 7.31
CA PRO A 244 2.15 -4.66 6.33
C PRO A 244 1.02 -4.34 5.34
N PHE A 245 -0.09 -3.76 5.80
CA PHE A 245 -1.19 -3.36 4.90
C PHE A 245 -0.72 -2.26 3.95
N LEU A 246 0.00 -1.25 4.43
CA LEU A 246 0.50 -0.15 3.61
C LEU A 246 1.54 -0.60 2.58
N ILE A 247 2.43 -1.51 2.95
CA ILE A 247 3.49 -2.03 2.06
C ILE A 247 2.87 -2.95 1.01
N THR A 248 1.98 -3.86 1.42
CA THR A 248 1.36 -4.81 0.49
C THR A 248 0.30 -4.16 -0.40
N ALA A 249 -0.26 -3.00 -0.03
CA ALA A 249 -1.16 -2.26 -0.91
C ALA A 249 -0.50 -1.83 -2.23
N ASP A 250 0.83 -1.64 -2.24
CA ASP A 250 1.60 -1.34 -3.47
C ASP A 250 1.97 -2.60 -4.26
N ALA A 251 1.80 -3.78 -3.66
CA ALA A 251 2.09 -5.05 -4.29
C ALA A 251 0.79 -5.73 -4.76
N THR A 252 0.89 -6.67 -5.69
CA THR A 252 -0.25 -7.51 -6.10
C THR A 252 -0.75 -8.47 -5.00
N GLY A 253 -0.26 -8.30 -3.76
CA GLY A 253 -0.50 -9.21 -2.65
C GLY A 253 -1.08 -8.53 -1.42
N GLY A 254 -1.32 -9.33 -0.40
CA GLY A 254 -1.81 -8.91 0.91
C GLY A 254 -0.87 -9.31 2.02
N PRO A 255 -1.11 -8.82 3.25
CA PRO A 255 -0.26 -9.12 4.39
C PRO A 255 -0.23 -10.62 4.72
N PHE A 256 -1.19 -11.40 4.25
CA PHE A 256 -1.30 -12.85 4.47
C PHE A 256 -0.82 -13.70 3.29
N ASP A 257 -0.38 -13.08 2.19
CA ASP A 257 0.03 -13.84 1.02
C ASP A 257 1.40 -14.52 1.24
N PRO A 258 1.67 -15.67 0.60
CA PRO A 258 2.87 -16.47 0.86
C PRO A 258 4.19 -15.72 0.68
N GLY A 259 4.24 -14.69 -0.17
CA GLY A 259 5.42 -13.85 -0.37
C GLY A 259 5.64 -12.78 0.71
N TRP A 260 4.60 -12.40 1.46
CA TRP A 260 4.59 -11.24 2.36
C TRP A 260 4.46 -11.60 3.84
N TRP A 261 3.95 -12.79 4.17
CA TRP A 261 3.74 -13.19 5.56
C TRP A 261 5.00 -13.11 6.46
N PRO A 262 6.25 -13.35 6.00
CA PRO A 262 7.41 -13.21 6.88
C PRO A 262 7.62 -11.76 7.32
N LEU A 263 7.43 -10.80 6.41
CA LEU A 263 7.50 -9.38 6.72
C LEU A 263 6.39 -8.99 7.70
N THR A 264 5.16 -9.45 7.46
CA THR A 264 4.02 -9.23 8.35
C THR A 264 4.30 -9.73 9.76
N VAL A 265 4.84 -10.95 9.90
CA VAL A 265 5.18 -11.53 11.21
C VAL A 265 6.25 -10.71 11.93
N VAL A 266 7.30 -10.28 11.23
CA VAL A 266 8.36 -9.43 11.84
C VAL A 266 7.79 -8.09 12.30
N MET A 267 7.00 -7.43 11.46
CA MET A 267 6.38 -6.15 11.80
C MET A 267 5.41 -6.28 12.97
N TRP A 268 4.56 -7.31 12.97
CA TRP A 268 3.63 -7.56 14.07
C TRP A 268 4.34 -7.99 15.35
N PHE A 269 5.48 -8.68 15.27
CA PHE A 269 6.31 -8.97 16.43
C PHE A 269 6.84 -7.68 17.07
N ILE A 270 7.36 -6.74 16.26
CA ILE A 270 7.78 -5.42 16.76
C ILE A 270 6.56 -4.67 17.35
N GLY A 271 5.42 -4.71 16.67
CA GLY A 271 4.17 -4.16 17.18
C GLY A 271 3.75 -4.76 18.52
N ALA A 272 3.93 -6.06 18.72
CA ALA A 272 3.64 -6.77 19.97
C ALA A 272 4.59 -6.34 21.11
N ILE A 273 5.86 -6.02 20.81
CA ILE A 273 6.78 -5.43 21.79
C ILE A 273 6.23 -4.10 22.29
N PHE A 274 5.76 -3.21 21.40
CA PHE A 274 5.12 -1.96 21.82
C PHE A 274 3.79 -2.21 22.56
N ALA A 275 2.99 -3.17 22.11
CA ALA A 275 1.73 -3.53 22.77
C ALA A 275 1.96 -4.08 24.20
N SER A 276 3.11 -4.72 24.45
CA SER A 276 3.48 -5.20 25.78
C SER A 276 3.56 -4.07 26.83
N ILE A 277 3.80 -2.83 26.39
CA ILE A 277 3.78 -1.65 27.27
C ILE A 277 2.39 -1.50 27.92
N PHE A 278 1.28 -1.77 27.22
CA PHE A 278 -0.06 -1.75 27.84
C PHE A 278 -0.20 -2.76 28.98
N ILE A 279 0.43 -3.93 28.84
CA ILE A 279 0.45 -4.95 29.88
C ILE A 279 1.30 -4.43 31.03
N ILE A 280 2.54 -4.01 30.77
CA ILE A 280 3.47 -3.53 31.80
C ILE A 280 2.86 -2.35 32.58
N THR A 281 2.26 -1.37 31.91
CA THR A 281 1.62 -0.21 32.55
C THR A 281 0.40 -0.63 33.37
N THR A 282 -0.41 -1.58 32.88
CA THR A 282 -1.50 -2.16 33.67
C THR A 282 -1.00 -2.86 34.94
N TRP A 283 0.13 -3.55 34.86
CA TRP A 283 0.71 -4.24 36.01
C TRP A 283 1.13 -3.28 37.10
N TYR A 284 1.85 -2.23 36.73
CA TYR A 284 2.26 -1.20 37.67
C TYR A 284 1.07 -0.40 38.21
N GLN A 285 0.06 -0.09 37.41
CA GLN A 285 -1.14 0.63 37.88
C GLN A 285 -2.05 -0.20 38.80
N THR A 286 -2.11 -1.52 38.60
CA THR A 286 -2.95 -2.38 39.44
C THR A 286 -2.31 -2.70 40.78
N ARG A 287 -0.99 -2.51 40.91
CA ARG A 287 -0.26 -2.67 42.16
C ARG A 287 -0.49 -1.47 43.08
N HIS A 288 -1.09 -1.74 44.22
CA HIS A 288 -1.28 -0.75 45.26
C HIS A 288 -1.09 -1.33 46.65
N LEU A 289 -0.55 -0.49 47.51
CA LEU A 289 -0.35 -0.74 48.92
C LEU A 289 -1.30 0.18 49.67
N THR A 290 -2.21 -0.34 50.47
CA THR A 290 -3.11 0.45 51.32
C THR A 290 -2.92 0.05 52.77
N TRP A 291 -3.16 0.95 53.71
CA TRP A 291 -3.03 0.65 55.13
C TRP A 291 -4.19 1.19 55.96
N ASP A 292 -4.40 0.55 57.10
CA ASP A 292 -5.36 0.95 58.13
C ASP A 292 -4.77 0.70 59.53
N ASP A 293 -5.57 0.84 60.59
CA ASP A 293 -5.14 0.59 61.97
C ASP A 293 -4.85 -0.89 62.25
N SER A 294 -5.33 -1.80 61.40
CA SER A 294 -5.20 -3.26 61.56
C SER A 294 -3.97 -3.83 60.85
N GLY A 295 -3.49 -3.17 59.79
CA GLY A 295 -2.28 -3.55 59.07
C GLY A 295 -2.22 -3.01 57.65
N ILE A 296 -1.66 -3.82 56.75
CA ILE A 296 -1.35 -3.46 55.38
C ILE A 296 -2.10 -4.39 54.43
N SER A 297 -2.69 -3.84 53.38
CA SER A 297 -3.28 -4.58 52.27
C SER A 297 -2.50 -4.32 50.98
N ILE A 298 -1.99 -5.39 50.37
CA ILE A 298 -1.37 -5.32 49.03
C ILE A 298 -2.32 -5.92 48.03
N THR A 299 -2.70 -5.13 47.04
CA THR A 299 -3.44 -5.62 45.88
C THR A 299 -2.50 -5.71 44.69
N THR A 300 -2.48 -6.88 44.07
CA THR A 300 -1.69 -7.16 42.86
C THR A 300 -2.59 -7.47 41.67
N TRP A 301 -1.99 -7.54 40.47
CA TRP A 301 -2.71 -7.95 39.25
C TRP A 301 -3.48 -9.27 39.50
N GLY A 302 -4.73 -9.32 39.05
CA GLY A 302 -5.57 -10.51 39.18
C GLY A 302 -6.40 -10.54 40.46
N PHE A 303 -6.56 -9.38 41.10
CA PHE A 303 -7.40 -9.21 42.31
C PHE A 303 -6.93 -10.02 43.52
N SER A 304 -5.67 -10.45 43.50
CA SER A 304 -5.03 -11.02 44.67
C SER A 304 -4.77 -9.87 45.64
N ARG A 305 -5.74 -9.66 46.53
CA ARG A 305 -5.62 -8.84 47.73
C ARG A 305 -5.03 -9.71 48.83
N ARG A 306 -3.92 -9.27 49.41
CA ARG A 306 -3.32 -9.88 50.59
C ARG A 306 -3.36 -8.85 51.70
N ASP A 307 -4.24 -9.09 52.65
CA ASP A 307 -4.27 -8.37 53.91
C ASP A 307 -3.25 -9.01 54.85
N MET A 308 -2.38 -8.18 55.43
CA MET A 308 -1.30 -8.55 56.35
C MET A 308 -1.54 -7.79 57.64
N ARG A 309 -1.54 -8.51 58.74
CA ARG A 309 -1.78 -7.88 60.04
C ARG A 309 -0.53 -7.15 60.49
N ARG A 310 -0.70 -6.09 61.30
CA ARG A 310 0.43 -5.29 61.80
C ARG A 310 1.47 -6.14 62.55
N ASP A 311 1.04 -7.12 63.32
CA ASP A 311 1.91 -8.03 64.08
C ASP A 311 2.76 -8.95 63.19
N GLU A 312 2.42 -9.07 61.91
CA GLU A 312 3.19 -9.83 60.94
C GLU A 312 4.31 -9.00 60.28
N LEU A 313 4.32 -7.68 60.47
CA LEU A 313 5.31 -6.77 59.87
C LEU A 313 6.59 -6.73 60.72
N GLU A 314 7.72 -7.08 60.10
CA GLU A 314 9.02 -7.13 60.79
C GLU A 314 9.86 -5.89 60.50
N LEU A 315 10.06 -5.55 59.23
CA LEU A 315 10.95 -4.46 58.81
C LEU A 315 10.58 -3.93 57.42
N ILE A 316 10.70 -2.61 57.24
CA ILE A 316 10.69 -1.99 55.92
C ILE A 316 12.15 -1.73 55.50
N ASP A 317 12.61 -2.44 54.47
CA ASP A 317 14.01 -2.49 54.04
C ASP A 317 14.22 -1.96 52.61
N VAL A 318 15.45 -1.56 52.29
CA VAL A 318 15.83 -1.12 50.94
C VAL A 318 15.81 -2.31 50.00
N TYR A 319 15.17 -2.13 48.85
CA TYR A 319 15.18 -3.12 47.77
C TYR A 319 15.80 -2.49 46.53
N VAL A 320 16.72 -3.21 45.90
CA VAL A 320 17.32 -2.79 44.64
C VAL A 320 16.88 -3.78 43.57
N GLN A 321 16.09 -3.31 42.60
CA GLN A 321 15.69 -4.18 41.51
C GLN A 321 16.88 -4.44 40.61
N GLN A 322 17.36 -5.68 40.62
CA GLN A 322 18.35 -6.12 39.65
C GLN A 322 17.67 -6.53 38.35
N MET A 323 18.35 -6.24 37.25
CA MET A 323 17.83 -6.60 35.93
C MET A 323 17.68 -8.12 35.79
N PRO A 324 16.55 -8.61 35.22
CA PRO A 324 16.33 -10.02 34.98
C PRO A 324 17.49 -10.63 34.17
N ARG A 325 17.94 -11.83 34.54
CA ARG A 325 19.08 -12.49 33.90
C ARG A 325 18.90 -12.66 32.39
N TRP A 326 17.68 -12.93 31.94
CA TRP A 326 17.38 -13.10 30.52
C TRP A 326 17.57 -11.80 29.71
N LEU A 327 17.24 -10.65 30.30
CA LEU A 327 17.36 -9.36 29.62
C LEU A 327 18.83 -8.93 29.51
N ARG A 328 19.65 -9.30 30.51
CA ARG A 328 21.12 -9.20 30.43
C ARG A 328 21.70 -10.06 29.30
N VAL A 329 21.21 -11.29 29.15
CA VAL A 329 21.62 -12.18 28.04
C VAL A 329 21.20 -11.59 26.69
N LEU A 330 19.99 -11.05 26.58
CA LEU A 330 19.51 -10.42 25.34
C LEU A 330 20.35 -9.19 24.97
N ALA A 331 20.62 -8.30 25.93
CA ALA A 331 21.46 -7.12 25.71
C ALA A 331 22.87 -7.53 25.26
N TRP A 332 23.42 -8.60 25.84
CA TRP A 332 24.69 -9.16 25.42
C TRP A 332 24.64 -9.70 23.98
N ILE A 333 23.59 -10.44 23.61
CA ILE A 333 23.40 -10.93 22.22
C ILE A 333 23.32 -9.76 21.24
N VAL A 334 22.54 -8.71 21.54
CA VAL A 334 22.40 -7.53 20.68
C VAL A 334 23.73 -6.78 20.54
N SER A 335 24.54 -6.73 21.60
CA SER A 335 25.85 -6.06 21.56
C SER A 335 26.84 -6.74 20.60
N ILE A 336 26.69 -8.04 20.32
CA ILE A 336 27.52 -8.78 19.35
C ILE A 336 27.25 -8.29 17.92
N PHE A 337 26.00 -7.97 17.59
CA PHE A 337 25.61 -7.53 16.26
C PHE A 337 25.77 -6.01 16.04
N ASN A 338 25.83 -5.23 17.11
CA ASN A 338 26.04 -3.79 17.03
C ASN A 338 26.94 -3.30 18.17
N TRP A 339 28.23 -3.16 17.89
CA TRP A 339 29.21 -2.71 18.89
C TRP A 339 28.90 -1.30 19.46
N ARG A 340 28.14 -0.46 18.74
CA ARG A 340 27.66 0.84 19.25
C ARG A 340 26.52 0.72 20.26
N ALA A 341 25.81 -0.40 20.30
CA ALA A 341 24.79 -0.69 21.32
C ALA A 341 25.39 -1.13 22.66
N THR A 342 26.70 -1.38 22.73
CA THR A 342 27.42 -1.72 23.97
C THR A 342 27.35 -0.59 25.00
N SER A 343 27.30 0.69 24.57
CA SER A 343 27.11 1.83 25.49
C SER A 343 25.68 1.87 26.07
N SER A 344 24.68 1.41 25.32
CA SER A 344 23.29 1.28 25.77
C SER A 344 23.12 0.10 26.74
N ALA A 345 23.90 -0.97 26.56
CA ALA A 345 23.97 -2.09 27.50
C ALA A 345 24.55 -1.71 28.87
N ILE A 346 25.39 -0.67 28.92
CA ILE A 346 25.92 -0.10 30.18
C ILE A 346 24.87 0.77 30.88
N LEU A 347 24.02 1.49 30.14
CA LEU A 347 22.88 2.22 30.72
C LEU A 347 21.83 1.28 31.33
N LEU A 348 21.81 0.01 30.90
CA LEU A 348 20.94 -1.04 31.45
C LEU A 348 21.43 -1.62 32.79
N GLU A 349 22.61 -1.23 33.30
CA GLU A 349 23.03 -1.54 34.68
C GLU A 349 22.48 -0.56 35.73
N GLN A 350 21.61 0.39 35.32
CA GLN A 350 20.89 1.22 36.28
C GLN A 350 20.09 0.32 37.23
N THR A 351 20.43 0.47 38.51
CA THR A 351 19.75 -0.20 39.61
C THR A 351 18.61 0.72 40.04
N ASP A 352 17.37 0.27 39.82
CA ASP A 352 16.21 1.03 40.28
C ASP A 352 16.07 0.81 41.79
N PRO A 353 16.27 1.85 42.62
CA PRO A 353 16.04 1.76 44.05
C PRO A 353 14.54 1.58 44.31
N GLY A 354 14.24 1.02 45.47
CA GLY A 354 12.89 0.69 45.89
C GLY A 354 12.88 0.29 47.35
N PHE A 355 11.73 -0.17 47.81
CA PHE A 355 11.59 -0.65 49.19
C PHE A 355 10.91 -2.00 49.20
N SER A 356 11.06 -2.71 50.31
CA SER A 356 10.39 -3.97 50.54
C SER A 356 9.88 -4.08 51.95
N ILE A 357 8.75 -4.76 52.07
CA ILE A 357 8.13 -5.11 53.34
C ILE A 357 8.54 -6.55 53.66
N LEU A 358 9.26 -6.72 54.77
CA LEU A 358 9.63 -8.02 55.32
C LEU A 358 8.60 -8.42 56.37
N LEU A 359 8.05 -9.61 56.23
CA LEU A 359 7.15 -10.23 57.21
C LEU A 359 7.93 -11.13 58.17
N THR A 360 7.41 -11.33 59.38
CA THR A 360 7.94 -12.22 60.42
C THR A 360 8.09 -13.68 59.97
N ASN A 361 7.36 -14.09 58.94
CA ASN A 361 7.47 -15.40 58.32
C ASN A 361 8.59 -15.50 57.25
N GLY A 362 9.39 -14.45 57.06
CA GLY A 362 10.45 -14.35 56.06
C GLY A 362 9.97 -14.00 54.64
N THR A 363 8.67 -13.76 54.43
CA THR A 363 8.15 -13.35 53.12
C THR A 363 8.49 -11.88 52.85
N ARG A 364 8.91 -11.58 51.62
CA ARG A 364 9.28 -10.23 51.19
C ARG A 364 8.37 -9.76 50.05
N PHE A 365 7.80 -8.57 50.21
CA PHE A 365 7.07 -7.87 49.13
C PHE A 365 7.85 -6.65 48.70
N SER A 366 8.24 -6.60 47.42
CA SER A 366 9.09 -5.54 46.88
C SER A 366 8.34 -4.59 45.96
N PHE A 367 8.64 -3.31 46.10
CA PHE A 367 8.19 -2.20 45.28
C PHE A 367 9.41 -1.46 44.73
N THR A 368 9.33 -1.01 43.48
CA THR A 368 10.50 -0.56 42.71
C THR A 368 10.25 0.77 42.01
N GLY A 369 11.28 1.59 41.88
CA GLY A 369 11.24 2.86 41.16
C GLY A 369 10.97 4.08 42.04
N ASP A 370 11.44 5.23 41.56
CA ASP A 370 11.19 6.55 42.15
C ASP A 370 9.82 7.09 41.66
N GLY A 371 9.08 7.80 42.53
CA GLY A 371 7.79 8.43 42.16
C GLY A 371 6.52 7.69 42.59
N MET A 372 6.57 7.02 43.74
CA MET A 372 5.38 6.48 44.39
C MET A 372 4.65 7.58 45.18
N TRP A 373 3.38 7.81 44.84
CA TRP A 373 2.52 8.74 45.57
C TRP A 373 2.10 8.13 46.91
N GLY A 374 2.02 8.92 47.99
CA GLY A 374 1.66 8.43 49.33
C GLY A 374 2.81 7.83 50.13
N GLY A 375 4.06 7.94 49.66
CA GLY A 375 5.23 7.45 50.39
C GLY A 375 5.43 8.12 51.76
N SER A 376 5.21 9.43 51.84
CA SER A 376 5.29 10.23 53.06
C SER A 376 4.21 9.83 54.09
N SER A 377 2.98 9.62 53.64
CA SER A 377 1.87 9.20 54.51
C SER A 377 2.05 7.76 54.99
N PHE A 378 2.64 6.89 54.17
CA PHE A 378 3.02 5.54 54.58
C PHE A 378 4.14 5.53 55.63
N LEU A 379 5.15 6.39 55.48
CA LEU A 379 6.19 6.58 56.49
C LEU A 379 5.59 7.08 57.81
N ALA A 380 4.72 8.10 57.76
CA ALA A 380 4.06 8.64 58.95
C ALA A 380 3.21 7.58 59.67
N TRP A 381 2.47 6.75 58.92
CA TRP A 381 1.74 5.62 59.48
C TRP A 381 2.70 4.60 60.12
N SER A 382 3.78 4.23 59.44
CA SER A 382 4.79 3.27 59.93
C SER A 382 5.42 3.75 61.25
N ASP A 383 5.78 5.04 61.32
CA ASP A 383 6.33 5.68 62.51
C ASP A 383 5.30 5.71 63.66
N SER A 384 4.02 5.99 63.35
CA SER A 384 2.94 6.00 64.36
C SER A 384 2.65 4.62 64.95
N GLN A 385 2.83 3.56 64.15
CA GLN A 385 2.58 2.17 64.53
C GLN A 385 3.83 1.48 65.10
N GLY A 386 4.97 2.16 65.15
CA GLY A 386 6.23 1.61 65.66
C GLY A 386 6.86 0.54 64.76
N VAL A 387 6.54 0.52 63.47
CA VAL A 387 7.16 -0.41 62.51
C VAL A 387 8.57 0.10 62.17
N PRO A 388 9.63 -0.70 62.36
CA PRO A 388 10.98 -0.25 62.06
C PRO A 388 11.17 -0.04 60.56
N VAL A 389 11.75 1.11 60.20
CA VAL A 389 12.04 1.52 58.82
C VAL A 389 13.54 1.73 58.69
N ASN A 390 14.16 1.06 57.71
CA ASN A 390 15.57 1.26 57.38
C ASN A 390 15.82 2.73 56.98
N PRO A 391 16.83 3.42 57.54
CA PRO A 391 17.15 4.81 57.21
C PRO A 391 17.35 5.07 55.71
N GLY A 392 17.82 4.08 54.94
CA GLY A 392 18.00 4.21 53.49
C GLY A 392 16.69 4.27 52.68
N VAL A 393 15.56 3.83 53.26
CA VAL A 393 14.24 3.87 52.60
C VAL A 393 13.57 5.23 52.75
N ARG A 394 13.81 5.94 53.87
CA ARG A 394 13.22 7.25 54.15
C ARG A 394 13.41 8.26 53.00
N PRO A 395 14.64 8.50 52.49
CA PRO A 395 14.82 9.43 51.38
C PRO A 395 14.10 8.98 50.09
N LEU A 396 13.92 7.68 49.85
CA LEU A 396 13.20 7.17 48.66
C LEU A 396 11.69 7.44 48.74
N LEU A 397 11.12 7.40 49.95
CA LEU A 397 9.70 7.65 50.19
C LEU A 397 9.39 9.14 50.47
N GLU A 398 10.38 9.92 50.88
CA GLU A 398 10.30 11.37 51.13
C GLU A 398 10.62 12.23 49.89
N SER A 399 11.46 11.75 48.95
CA SER A 399 12.06 12.57 47.88
C SER A 399 11.09 13.17 46.86
N HIS A 400 9.86 12.67 46.78
CA HIS A 400 8.88 13.13 45.80
C HIS A 400 7.55 13.45 46.47
N ALA A 401 7.57 14.55 47.23
CA ALA A 401 6.41 15.25 47.77
C ALA A 401 5.19 15.07 46.87
N ASP A 402 4.10 14.56 47.46
CA ASP A 402 2.71 14.61 47.01
C ASP A 402 2.49 15.48 45.76
N TYR A 403 2.89 14.97 44.59
CA TYR A 403 2.66 15.66 43.33
C TYR A 403 1.19 15.45 43.02
N SER A 404 0.33 16.20 43.72
CA SER A 404 -1.02 16.42 43.25
C SER A 404 -0.85 16.96 41.83
N PRO A 405 -1.41 16.31 40.79
CA PRO A 405 -1.41 16.92 39.47
C PRO A 405 -2.02 18.30 39.67
N SER A 406 -1.21 19.35 39.51
CA SER A 406 -1.69 20.70 39.69
C SER A 406 -2.94 20.86 38.81
N ARG A 407 -3.94 21.63 39.26
CA ARG A 407 -5.12 21.90 38.41
C ARG A 407 -4.69 22.31 37.00
N ALA A 408 -3.56 23.01 36.88
CA ALA A 408 -2.91 23.34 35.62
C ALA A 408 -2.49 22.11 34.79
N GLY A 409 -1.82 21.10 35.36
CA GLY A 409 -1.46 19.87 34.64
C GLY A 409 -2.68 19.11 34.10
N ARG A 410 -3.76 19.02 34.89
CA ARG A 410 -5.02 18.40 34.43
C ARG A 410 -5.68 19.21 33.31
N VAL A 411 -5.68 20.54 33.44
CA VAL A 411 -6.19 21.45 32.40
C VAL A 411 -5.35 21.36 31.13
N VAL A 412 -4.03 21.33 31.22
CA VAL A 412 -3.13 21.18 30.06
C VAL A 412 -3.35 19.84 29.36
N SER A 413 -3.49 18.73 30.09
CA SER A 413 -3.82 17.43 29.48
C SER A 413 -5.19 17.44 28.79
N ILE A 414 -6.20 18.10 29.38
CA ILE A 414 -7.51 18.28 28.74
C ILE A 414 -7.38 19.13 27.48
N ILE A 415 -6.65 20.25 27.53
CA ILE A 415 -6.40 21.11 26.37
C ILE A 415 -5.70 20.32 25.27
N PHE A 416 -4.66 19.56 25.60
CA PHE A 416 -3.92 18.75 24.62
C PHE A 416 -4.80 17.65 24.02
N ALA A 417 -5.61 16.96 24.84
CA ALA A 417 -6.58 15.98 24.38
C ALA A 417 -7.61 16.62 23.45
N VAL A 418 -8.14 17.81 23.80
CA VAL A 418 -9.08 18.57 22.97
C VAL A 418 -8.42 19.05 21.68
N LEU A 419 -7.17 19.52 21.72
CA LEU A 419 -6.42 19.92 20.52
C LEU A 419 -6.14 18.72 19.60
N ILE A 420 -5.85 17.54 20.14
CA ILE A 420 -5.75 16.30 19.36
C ILE A 420 -7.12 15.92 18.78
N LEU A 421 -8.19 16.04 19.56
CA LEU A 421 -9.54 15.69 19.13
C LEU A 421 -10.05 16.65 18.04
N ILE A 422 -9.73 17.93 18.12
CA ILE A 422 -10.04 18.92 17.09
C ILE A 422 -9.10 18.76 15.90
N GLY A 423 -7.78 18.71 16.14
CA GLY A 423 -6.76 18.71 15.10
C GLY A 423 -6.69 17.41 14.30
N ALA A 424 -6.87 16.26 14.94
CA ALA A 424 -6.90 14.95 14.27
C ALA A 424 -8.34 14.48 14.01
N GLY A 425 -9.26 14.69 14.95
CA GLY A 425 -10.64 14.20 14.83
C GLY A 425 -11.47 14.93 13.78
N TRP A 426 -11.30 16.24 13.56
CA TRP A 426 -12.03 16.93 12.49
C TRP A 426 -11.61 16.46 11.07
N PRO A 427 -10.31 16.36 10.74
CA PRO A 427 -9.89 15.73 9.49
C PRO A 427 -10.35 14.27 9.39
N LEU A 428 -10.22 13.48 10.47
CA LEU A 428 -10.67 12.09 10.48
C LEU A 428 -12.17 11.95 10.24
N THR A 429 -13.00 12.81 10.82
CA THR A 429 -14.46 12.78 10.61
C THR A 429 -14.86 13.25 9.22
N LYS A 430 -14.26 14.32 8.68
CA LYS A 430 -14.47 14.71 7.28
C LYS A 430 -14.06 13.60 6.32
N PHE A 431 -12.90 13.00 6.57
CA PHE A 431 -12.36 11.91 5.78
C PHE A 431 -13.21 10.64 5.90
N ALA A 432 -13.74 10.35 7.09
CA ALA A 432 -14.67 9.26 7.34
C ALA A 432 -16.03 9.48 6.63
N MET A 433 -16.57 10.70 6.66
CA MET A 433 -17.81 11.03 5.96
C MET A 433 -17.66 10.95 4.44
N ALA A 434 -16.52 11.38 3.89
CA ALA A 434 -16.22 11.25 2.47
C ALA A 434 -16.00 9.79 2.02
N SER A 435 -15.83 8.86 2.96
CA SER A 435 -15.63 7.43 2.68
C SER A 435 -16.85 6.57 3.01
N LEU A 436 -17.98 7.19 3.39
CA LEU A 436 -19.21 6.45 3.66
C LEU A 436 -19.58 5.57 2.46
N PRO A 437 -20.00 4.31 2.68
CA PRO A 437 -20.47 3.46 1.60
C PRO A 437 -21.58 4.19 0.85
N GLN A 438 -21.32 4.52 -0.41
CA GLN A 438 -22.35 5.03 -1.31
C GLN A 438 -23.25 3.86 -1.74
N PRO A 439 -24.54 4.11 -2.01
CA PRO A 439 -25.39 3.13 -2.66
C PRO A 439 -24.71 2.61 -3.93
N GLN A 440 -24.85 1.32 -4.23
CA GLN A 440 -24.42 0.82 -5.53
C GLN A 440 -25.29 1.48 -6.61
N PRO A 441 -24.70 1.90 -7.74
CA PRO A 441 -25.46 2.49 -8.83
C PRO A 441 -26.53 1.51 -9.32
N GLU A 442 -27.77 1.97 -9.42
CA GLU A 442 -28.84 1.18 -10.02
C GLU A 442 -28.63 1.09 -11.54
N PHE A 443 -28.54 -0.15 -12.04
CA PHE A 443 -28.48 -0.42 -13.48
C PHE A 443 -29.85 -0.21 -14.10
N ARG A 444 -29.94 0.68 -15.08
CA ARG A 444 -31.18 0.94 -15.80
C ARG A 444 -31.22 0.09 -17.07
N ALA A 445 -32.36 -0.51 -17.37
CA ALA A 445 -32.59 -1.08 -18.69
C ALA A 445 -32.74 0.07 -19.70
N GLY A 446 -32.07 -0.03 -20.83
CA GLY A 446 -32.11 1.00 -21.87
C GLY A 446 -31.99 0.40 -23.26
N SER A 447 -32.24 1.22 -24.28
CA SER A 447 -31.80 0.93 -25.63
C SER A 447 -30.75 1.94 -26.05
N PHE A 448 -29.83 1.58 -26.94
CA PHE A 448 -28.97 2.57 -27.57
C PHE A 448 -29.81 3.68 -28.23
N SER A 449 -29.54 4.92 -27.84
CA SER A 449 -30.06 6.10 -28.54
C SER A 449 -29.30 6.24 -29.86
N GLU A 450 -30.01 6.56 -30.94
CA GLU A 450 -29.41 6.91 -32.25
C GLU A 450 -28.51 8.16 -32.20
N GLN A 451 -28.48 8.86 -31.05
CA GLN A 451 -27.93 10.21 -30.90
C GLN A 451 -26.71 10.30 -29.96
N SER A 452 -26.26 9.17 -29.40
CA SER A 452 -25.10 9.13 -28.48
C SER A 452 -23.88 8.50 -29.15
N ASP A 453 -23.41 9.10 -30.23
CA ASP A 453 -21.99 9.00 -30.54
C ASP A 453 -21.27 9.93 -29.55
N LEU A 454 -20.26 9.41 -28.86
CA LEU A 454 -19.37 10.21 -28.01
C LEU A 454 -18.87 11.40 -28.86
N ALA A 455 -19.47 12.57 -28.65
CA ALA A 455 -19.06 13.76 -29.39
C ALA A 455 -17.56 13.95 -29.13
N PRO A 456 -16.73 14.09 -30.18
CA PRO A 456 -15.30 14.25 -29.97
C PRO A 456 -15.08 15.46 -29.04
N PRO A 457 -14.21 15.34 -28.02
CA PRO A 457 -13.90 16.49 -27.17
C PRO A 457 -13.43 17.64 -28.08
N SER A 458 -13.95 18.83 -27.81
CA SER A 458 -13.55 20.05 -28.51
C SER A 458 -12.03 20.09 -28.58
N PRO A 459 -11.42 20.24 -29.79
CA PRO A 459 -9.97 20.19 -29.91
C PRO A 459 -9.36 21.28 -29.02
N ALA A 460 -8.37 20.88 -28.21
CA ALA A 460 -7.53 21.81 -27.46
C ALA A 460 -7.04 22.94 -28.38
N PRO A 461 -6.80 24.17 -27.87
CA PRO A 461 -6.45 25.31 -28.69
C PRO A 461 -5.24 24.97 -29.56
N GLN A 462 -5.46 24.81 -30.86
CA GLN A 462 -4.41 24.62 -31.84
C GLN A 462 -3.48 25.84 -31.76
N GLN A 463 -2.23 25.62 -31.39
CA GLN A 463 -1.17 26.54 -31.77
C GLN A 463 -1.18 26.63 -33.31
N PRO A 464 -1.10 27.83 -33.89
CA PRO A 464 -1.22 27.99 -35.33
C PRO A 464 -0.05 27.30 -36.04
N ALA A 465 -0.35 26.18 -36.68
CA ALA A 465 0.54 25.57 -37.65
C ALA A 465 0.57 26.48 -38.89
N ALA A 466 1.75 26.99 -39.21
CA ALA A 466 1.99 27.77 -40.41
C ALA A 466 1.77 26.89 -41.65
N GLY A 467 0.81 27.29 -42.48
CA GLY A 467 0.73 27.01 -43.91
C GLY A 467 0.86 25.56 -44.36
N GLN A 468 -0.28 24.87 -44.49
CA GLN A 468 -0.38 23.71 -45.38
C GLN A 468 -1.47 23.96 -46.42
N GLN A 469 -1.04 24.01 -47.69
CA GLN A 469 -1.93 23.92 -48.85
C GLN A 469 -2.42 22.47 -49.04
N PRO A 470 -3.56 22.25 -49.71
CA PRO A 470 -4.06 20.91 -49.96
C PRO A 470 -3.12 20.18 -50.93
N VAL A 471 -2.53 19.08 -50.49
CA VAL A 471 -1.77 18.18 -51.37
C VAL A 471 -2.77 17.22 -52.02
N GLU A 472 -2.89 17.32 -53.34
CA GLU A 472 -3.60 16.34 -54.17
C GLU A 472 -2.96 14.95 -54.01
N GLN A 473 -3.79 13.95 -53.75
CA GLN A 473 -3.39 12.54 -53.68
C GLN A 473 -2.96 12.05 -55.08
N PRO A 474 -1.76 11.48 -55.27
CA PRO A 474 -1.47 10.71 -56.46
C PRO A 474 -2.06 9.31 -56.32
N MET A 475 -2.75 8.86 -57.38
CA MET A 475 -3.25 7.50 -57.51
C MET A 475 -2.10 6.49 -57.38
N THR A 476 -2.31 5.49 -56.54
CA THR A 476 -1.36 4.42 -56.24
C THR A 476 -1.17 3.53 -57.47
N GLU A 477 0.01 3.60 -58.06
CA GLU A 477 0.50 2.63 -59.04
C GLU A 477 0.75 1.30 -58.32
N LYS A 478 0.02 0.26 -58.73
CA LYS A 478 0.06 -1.07 -58.12
C LYS A 478 1.44 -1.70 -58.39
N LEU A 479 2.31 -1.71 -57.38
CA LEU A 479 3.60 -2.40 -57.46
C LEU A 479 3.38 -3.90 -57.72
N PRO A 480 4.18 -4.52 -58.60
CA PRO A 480 4.04 -5.93 -58.93
C PRO A 480 4.33 -6.82 -57.71
N GLU A 481 3.45 -7.79 -57.45
CA GLU A 481 3.65 -8.83 -56.45
C GLU A 481 4.90 -9.66 -56.80
N ILE A 482 5.94 -9.55 -55.98
CA ILE A 482 7.17 -10.35 -56.13
C ILE A 482 6.86 -11.75 -55.59
N PRO A 483 6.99 -12.83 -56.39
CA PRO A 483 6.73 -14.19 -55.92
C PRO A 483 7.80 -14.59 -54.90
N VAL A 484 7.38 -14.85 -53.67
CA VAL A 484 8.25 -15.30 -52.57
C VAL A 484 8.80 -16.69 -52.90
N THR A 485 10.12 -16.80 -53.09
CA THR A 485 10.77 -18.10 -53.34
C THR A 485 11.10 -18.83 -52.03
N PRO A 486 11.16 -20.17 -52.01
CA PRO A 486 11.58 -20.94 -50.83
C PRO A 486 12.97 -20.55 -50.31
N GLU A 487 13.86 -20.08 -51.19
CA GLU A 487 15.20 -19.61 -50.85
C GLU A 487 15.16 -18.28 -50.08
N MET A 488 14.27 -17.35 -50.44
CA MET A 488 14.08 -16.10 -49.70
C MET A 488 13.58 -16.37 -48.28
N LEU A 489 12.63 -17.30 -48.11
CA LEU A 489 12.12 -17.70 -46.79
C LEU A 489 13.18 -18.39 -45.94
N ALA A 490 14.06 -19.19 -46.55
CA ALA A 490 15.17 -19.82 -45.84
C ALA A 490 16.17 -18.77 -45.34
N ARG A 491 16.53 -17.79 -46.18
CA ARG A 491 17.43 -16.70 -45.81
C ARG A 491 16.82 -15.77 -44.75
N GLU A 492 15.53 -15.47 -44.86
CA GLU A 492 14.78 -14.67 -43.88
C GLU A 492 14.83 -15.31 -42.48
N ARG A 493 14.64 -16.63 -42.38
CA ARG A 493 14.74 -17.36 -41.11
C ARG A 493 16.14 -17.34 -40.53
N GLU A 494 17.18 -17.40 -41.38
CA GLU A 494 18.57 -17.32 -40.95
C GLU A 494 18.90 -15.94 -40.36
N ILE A 495 18.51 -14.87 -41.06
CA ILE A 495 18.69 -13.49 -40.59
C ILE A 495 17.94 -13.25 -39.27
N MET A 496 16.70 -13.74 -39.15
CA MET A 496 15.93 -13.64 -37.90
C MET A 496 16.58 -14.38 -36.73
N LYS A 497 17.20 -15.53 -37.00
CA LYS A 497 17.97 -16.28 -35.98
C LYS A 497 19.20 -15.50 -35.53
N GLU A 498 19.92 -14.86 -36.45
CA GLU A 498 21.09 -14.02 -36.14
C GLU A 498 20.68 -12.77 -35.35
N ILE A 499 19.60 -12.09 -35.73
CA ILE A 499 19.04 -10.96 -34.98
C ILE A 499 18.68 -11.37 -33.55
N GLY A 500 18.08 -12.56 -33.38
CA GLY A 500 17.78 -13.12 -32.06
C GLY A 500 19.02 -13.35 -31.20
N ALA A 501 20.10 -13.87 -31.79
CA ALA A 501 21.38 -14.08 -31.10
C ALA A 501 22.02 -12.76 -30.67
N ILE A 502 22.03 -11.76 -31.55
CA ILE A 502 22.58 -10.42 -31.28
C ILE A 502 21.80 -9.69 -30.18
N ARG A 503 20.46 -9.79 -30.16
CA ARG A 503 19.64 -9.22 -29.08
C ARG A 503 19.97 -9.84 -27.72
N ASN A 504 20.25 -11.15 -27.68
CA ASN A 504 20.67 -11.81 -26.44
C ASN A 504 22.07 -11.35 -26.00
N GLU A 505 23.00 -11.15 -26.93
CA GLU A 505 24.33 -10.60 -26.62
C GLU A 505 24.25 -9.17 -26.07
N LEU A 506 23.40 -8.30 -26.64
CA LEU A 506 23.15 -6.95 -26.13
C LEU A 506 22.59 -6.97 -24.70
N LYS A 507 21.69 -7.90 -24.37
CA LYS A 507 21.19 -8.06 -22.99
C LYS A 507 22.28 -8.44 -22.00
N VAL A 508 23.27 -9.24 -22.42
CA VAL A 508 24.42 -9.60 -21.57
C VAL A 508 25.33 -8.37 -21.39
N LEU A 509 25.69 -7.69 -22.48
CA LEU A 509 26.53 -6.48 -22.43
C LEU A 509 25.89 -5.35 -21.62
N GLN A 510 24.57 -5.20 -21.68
CA GLN A 510 23.84 -4.22 -20.87
C GLN A 510 23.94 -4.52 -19.37
N LYS A 511 23.94 -5.79 -18.96
CA LYS A 511 24.18 -6.19 -17.56
C LYS A 511 25.61 -5.91 -17.11
N GLU A 512 26.58 -6.08 -18.00
CA GLU A 512 28.00 -5.77 -17.73
C GLU A 512 28.26 -4.26 -17.59
N ILE A 513 27.51 -3.42 -18.30
CA ILE A 513 27.59 -1.94 -18.20
C ILE A 513 26.90 -1.43 -16.91
N GLY A 514 25.89 -2.15 -16.40
CA GLY A 514 25.07 -1.75 -15.25
C GLY A 514 25.74 -1.84 -13.87
N THR A 515 26.98 -2.32 -13.74
CA THR A 515 27.69 -2.34 -12.45
C THR A 515 28.41 -1.00 -12.21
N ILE A 516 27.84 -0.21 -11.30
CA ILE A 516 28.07 1.23 -11.04
C ILE A 516 29.52 1.65 -10.73
N SER A 517 30.46 0.73 -10.50
CA SER A 517 31.80 1.10 -10.01
C SER A 517 32.89 1.29 -11.06
N ASN A 518 32.71 0.86 -12.32
CA ASN A 518 33.65 1.17 -13.40
C ASN A 518 33.03 0.83 -14.78
N PRO A 519 32.69 1.81 -15.64
CA PRO A 519 32.21 1.50 -16.99
C PRO A 519 33.32 0.81 -17.78
N ASN A 520 33.15 -0.47 -18.08
CA ASN A 520 34.10 -1.25 -18.86
C ASN A 520 34.10 -0.71 -20.30
N ALA A 521 35.13 0.07 -20.67
CA ALA A 521 35.27 0.66 -22.00
C ALA A 521 35.18 -0.39 -23.12
N VAL A 522 35.63 -1.63 -22.83
CA VAL A 522 35.53 -2.77 -23.75
C VAL A 522 34.08 -3.19 -23.98
N ALA A 523 33.23 -3.17 -22.94
CA ALA A 523 31.82 -3.50 -23.05
C ALA A 523 31.05 -2.44 -23.86
N ILE A 524 31.42 -1.17 -23.72
CA ILE A 524 30.84 -0.07 -24.51
C ILE A 524 31.21 -0.20 -25.99
N GLU A 525 32.49 -0.43 -26.31
CA GLU A 525 32.95 -0.63 -27.69
C GLU A 525 32.28 -1.86 -28.32
N LYS A 526 32.21 -2.97 -27.58
CA LYS A 526 31.54 -4.18 -28.04
C LYS A 526 30.05 -3.95 -28.27
N THR A 527 29.37 -3.20 -27.40
CA THR A 527 27.95 -2.83 -27.59
C THR A 527 27.76 -2.01 -28.86
N GLN A 528 28.65 -1.06 -29.17
CA GLN A 528 28.60 -0.29 -30.40
C GLN A 528 28.80 -1.15 -31.66
N GLN A 529 29.74 -2.11 -31.61
CA GLN A 529 29.95 -3.06 -32.71
C GLN A 529 28.73 -3.97 -32.91
N THR A 530 28.16 -4.50 -31.83
CA THR A 530 26.97 -5.35 -31.86
C THR A 530 25.74 -4.60 -32.41
N MET A 531 25.57 -3.31 -32.07
CA MET A 531 24.51 -2.46 -32.65
C MET A 531 24.71 -2.18 -34.14
N LYS A 532 25.95 -1.95 -34.59
CA LYS A 532 26.24 -1.81 -36.03
C LYS A 532 25.89 -3.08 -36.80
N ARG A 533 26.26 -4.25 -36.26
CA ARG A 533 25.93 -5.54 -36.88
C ARG A 533 24.42 -5.79 -36.94
N LEU A 534 23.68 -5.38 -35.93
CA LEU A 534 22.21 -5.46 -35.94
C LEU A 534 21.61 -4.62 -37.09
N ALA A 535 22.11 -3.41 -37.29
CA ALA A 535 21.65 -2.53 -38.38
C ALA A 535 21.98 -3.11 -39.77
N GLU A 536 23.15 -3.73 -39.94
CA GLU A 536 23.50 -4.44 -41.18
C GLU A 536 22.54 -5.60 -41.49
N LEU A 537 22.20 -6.41 -40.48
CA LEU A 537 21.27 -7.53 -40.67
C LEU A 537 19.84 -7.07 -40.92
N GLN A 538 19.41 -5.95 -40.32
CA GLN A 538 18.10 -5.35 -40.65
C GLN A 538 18.05 -4.88 -42.10
N LYS A 539 19.14 -4.27 -42.59
CA LYS A 539 19.26 -3.88 -43.99
C LYS A 539 19.28 -5.10 -44.93
N GLU A 540 19.93 -6.19 -44.53
CA GLU A 540 19.93 -7.44 -45.29
C GLU A 540 18.54 -8.09 -45.31
N PHE A 541 17.83 -8.07 -44.18
CA PHE A 541 16.46 -8.55 -44.06
C PHE A 541 15.51 -7.78 -45.01
N GLU A 542 15.62 -6.46 -45.05
CA GLU A 542 14.85 -5.60 -45.95
C GLU A 542 15.22 -5.82 -47.43
N ALA A 543 16.50 -6.08 -47.73
CA ALA A 543 16.96 -6.42 -49.07
C ALA A 543 16.38 -7.77 -49.55
N VAL A 544 16.34 -8.78 -48.67
CA VAL A 544 15.70 -10.07 -48.94
C VAL A 544 14.20 -9.88 -49.14
N ARG A 545 13.52 -9.11 -48.28
CA ARG A 545 12.06 -8.90 -48.37
C ARG A 545 11.64 -8.08 -49.59
N SER A 546 12.51 -7.20 -50.08
CA SER A 546 12.29 -6.40 -51.30
C SER A 546 12.68 -7.13 -52.59
N GLY A 547 13.11 -8.41 -52.51
CA GLY A 547 13.52 -9.19 -53.69
C GLY A 547 14.83 -8.73 -54.32
N LYS A 548 15.58 -7.86 -53.64
CA LYS A 548 16.89 -7.36 -54.08
C LYS A 548 17.98 -8.18 -53.40
N THR A 549 18.10 -9.46 -53.75
CA THR A 549 19.27 -10.24 -53.34
C THR A 549 20.52 -9.67 -54.04
N PRO A 550 21.61 -9.36 -53.33
CA PRO A 550 22.91 -9.27 -53.95
C PRO A 550 23.24 -10.68 -54.43
N VAL A 551 23.23 -10.90 -55.74
CA VAL A 551 23.74 -12.13 -56.35
C VAL A 551 25.18 -12.30 -55.86
N GLU A 552 25.38 -13.31 -55.03
CA GLU A 552 26.68 -13.80 -54.63
C GLU A 552 27.47 -14.11 -55.91
N GLN A 553 28.61 -13.44 -56.10
CA GLN A 553 29.53 -13.74 -57.19
C GLN A 553 29.98 -15.19 -57.02
N SER A 554 29.33 -16.08 -57.78
CA SER A 554 29.77 -17.45 -57.97
C SER A 554 31.23 -17.43 -58.46
N PRO A 555 32.16 -18.17 -57.83
CA PRO A 555 33.57 -18.12 -58.17
C PRO A 555 33.80 -18.57 -59.61
N GLU A 556 34.57 -17.77 -60.33
CA GLU A 556 35.03 -17.97 -61.70
C GLU A 556 35.65 -19.37 -61.86
N PRO A 557 35.21 -20.20 -62.84
CA PRO A 557 35.79 -21.51 -63.05
C PRO A 557 37.19 -21.36 -63.64
N LYS A 558 38.20 -21.91 -62.94
CA LYS A 558 39.55 -22.06 -63.46
C LYS A 558 39.52 -22.80 -64.80
N SER A 559 40.05 -22.16 -65.83
CA SER A 559 40.38 -22.76 -67.11
C SER A 559 41.36 -23.94 -66.92
N PRO A 560 41.19 -25.04 -67.68
CA PRO A 560 42.07 -26.19 -67.60
C PRO A 560 43.45 -25.85 -68.20
N GLN A 561 44.51 -26.08 -67.43
CA GLN A 561 45.85 -26.19 -67.99
C GLN A 561 45.93 -27.47 -68.83
N GLU A 562 46.23 -27.31 -70.12
CA GLU A 562 46.80 -28.37 -70.96
C GLU A 562 48.20 -28.75 -70.44
N ASN A 563 48.55 -30.01 -70.70
CA ASN A 563 49.81 -30.68 -70.38
C ASN A 563 51.08 -29.95 -70.82
#